data_AF-R9GW04-F1
#
_entry.id   AF-R9GW04-F1
#
_cell.length_a   1.000
_cell.length_b   1.000
_cell.length_c   1.000
_cell.angle_alpha   90.00
_cell.angle_beta   90.00
_cell.angle_gamma   90.00
#
_symmetry.space_group_name_H-M   'P 1'
#
loop_
_entity.id
_entity.type
_entity.pdbx_description
1 polymer ?
#
loop_
_entity_poly.entity_id
_entity_poly.type
_entity_poly.pdbx_seq_one_letter_code
_entity_poly.pdbx_strand_id
1 'polypeptide(L)'
;MHPDDTKICEEVGKKCYDEPGKLFPATLRKHDGEGGYIVTQWEFTLMVENGEPTGVFCLGYDITEFTNAKNQVLTIEKALKNKKEKLNAIAFEQSHIVRAPLANIMGLVNIMKNMDLGPNLNSILSMLEESSNQLDKVIKGIIKKARP
;
A
#
# COMPACT_ATOMS: atom_id res chain seq x y z
N MET A 1 -28.06 16.11 -10.84
CA MET A 1 -27.62 15.11 -9.85
C MET A 1 -27.39 13.84 -10.64
N HIS A 2 -26.33 13.09 -10.37
CA HIS A 2 -26.04 11.89 -11.13
C HIS A 2 -27.21 10.88 -11.00
N PRO A 3 -27.70 10.28 -12.11
CA PRO A 3 -28.87 9.40 -12.09
C PRO A 3 -28.78 8.27 -11.06
N ASP A 4 -27.61 7.62 -10.96
CA ASP A 4 -27.37 6.52 -10.02
C ASP A 4 -27.48 6.92 -8.54
N ASP A 5 -27.30 8.19 -8.20
CA ASP A 5 -27.31 8.65 -6.80
C ASP A 5 -28.73 8.94 -6.29
N THR A 6 -29.75 8.81 -7.16
CA THR A 6 -31.17 9.01 -6.79
C THR A 6 -31.61 8.04 -5.70
N LYS A 7 -31.15 6.78 -5.75
CA LYS A 7 -31.46 5.76 -4.73
C LYS A 7 -30.91 6.12 -3.35
N ILE A 8 -29.73 6.74 -3.30
CA ILE A 8 -29.12 7.18 -2.04
C ILE A 8 -30.01 8.24 -1.38
N CYS A 9 -30.53 9.19 -2.16
CA CYS A 9 -31.45 10.21 -1.66
C CYS A 9 -32.77 9.62 -1.16
N GLU A 10 -33.34 8.63 -1.86
CA GLU A 10 -34.56 7.95 -1.43
C GLU A 10 -34.36 7.23 -0.08
N GLU A 11 -33.26 6.49 0.05
CA GLU A 11 -32.91 5.78 1.28
C GLU A 11 -32.67 6.73 2.46
N VAL A 12 -31.91 7.81 2.23
CA VAL A 12 -31.62 8.82 3.26
C VAL A 12 -32.88 9.59 3.63
N GLY A 13 -33.73 9.92 2.66
CA GLY A 13 -35.02 10.56 2.90
C GLY A 13 -35.93 9.70 3.79
N LYS A 14 -36.00 8.39 3.54
CA LYS A 14 -36.72 7.45 4.40
C LYS A 14 -36.18 7.45 5.83
N LYS A 15 -34.86 7.39 6.00
CA LYS A 15 -34.22 7.45 7.33
C LYS A 15 -34.54 8.75 8.08
N CYS A 16 -34.52 9.88 7.37
CA CYS A 16 -34.91 11.16 7.95
C CYS A 16 -36.36 11.15 8.45
N TYR A 17 -37.25 10.46 7.74
CA TYR A 17 -38.65 10.32 8.14
C TYR A 17 -38.84 9.37 9.33
N ASP A 18 -38.12 8.25 9.34
CA ASP A 18 -38.19 7.25 10.42
C ASP A 18 -37.61 7.81 11.74
N GLU A 19 -36.62 8.71 11.66
CA GLU A 19 -35.98 9.33 12.83
C GLU A 19 -35.84 10.86 12.67
N PRO A 20 -36.94 11.63 12.84
CA PRO A 20 -36.93 13.07 12.66
C PRO A 20 -35.97 13.78 13.64
N GLY A 21 -35.34 14.87 13.19
CA GLY A 21 -34.36 15.64 13.98
C GLY A 21 -32.96 15.03 14.08
N LYS A 22 -32.72 13.82 13.56
CA LYS A 22 -31.36 13.26 13.40
C LYS A 22 -30.74 13.65 12.06
N LEU A 23 -29.42 13.76 12.05
CA LEU A 23 -28.62 14.02 10.85
C LEU A 23 -28.20 12.69 10.20
N PHE A 24 -28.41 12.61 8.89
CA PHE A 24 -28.06 11.46 8.08
C PHE A 24 -27.09 11.88 6.95
N PRO A 25 -25.86 11.35 6.93
CA PRO A 25 -24.89 11.71 5.92
C PRO A 25 -25.16 11.01 4.58
N ALA A 26 -24.87 11.70 3.48
CA ALA A 26 -24.84 11.10 2.15
C ALA A 26 -23.72 11.70 1.28
N THR A 27 -23.06 10.87 0.47
CA THR A 27 -22.14 11.36 -0.57
C THR A 27 -22.84 11.26 -1.92
N LEU A 28 -22.93 12.38 -2.63
CA LEU A 28 -23.68 12.50 -3.88
C LEU A 28 -22.85 13.20 -4.94
N ARG A 29 -23.08 12.85 -6.21
CA ARG A 29 -22.52 13.54 -7.37
C ARG A 29 -23.51 14.57 -7.89
N LYS A 30 -23.13 15.84 -7.84
CA LYS A 30 -23.90 16.97 -8.40
C LYS A 30 -23.25 17.40 -9.71
N HIS A 31 -24.01 17.99 -10.62
CA HIS A 31 -23.42 18.55 -11.83
C HIS A 31 -22.55 19.74 -11.46
N ASP A 32 -21.42 19.86 -12.14
CA ASP A 32 -20.51 21.00 -12.02
C ASP A 32 -20.99 22.24 -12.81
N GLY A 33 -21.97 22.08 -13.70
CA GLY A 33 -22.47 23.14 -14.59
C GLY A 33 -21.81 23.18 -15.97
N GLU A 34 -20.78 22.36 -16.19
CA GLU A 34 -20.01 22.26 -17.44
C GLU A 34 -20.20 20.90 -18.15
N GLY A 35 -21.12 20.08 -17.64
CA GLY A 35 -21.44 18.76 -18.19
C GLY A 35 -20.76 17.59 -17.47
N GLY A 36 -19.94 17.86 -16.46
CA GLY A 36 -19.34 16.87 -15.58
C GLY A 36 -20.04 16.77 -14.22
N TYR A 37 -19.29 16.30 -13.23
CA TYR A 37 -19.78 16.06 -11.87
C TYR A 37 -18.74 16.40 -10.82
N ILE A 38 -19.21 16.99 -9.72
CA ILE A 38 -18.48 17.15 -8.46
C ILE A 38 -19.02 16.19 -7.40
N VAL A 39 -18.14 15.74 -6.50
CA VAL A 39 -18.50 14.92 -5.34
C VAL A 39 -18.82 15.84 -4.18
N THR A 40 -20.01 15.69 -3.62
CA THR A 40 -20.53 16.53 -2.53
C THR A 40 -20.91 15.67 -1.33
N GLN A 41 -20.49 16.07 -0.14
CA GLN A 41 -20.94 15.47 1.12
C GLN A 41 -22.13 16.26 1.64
N TRP A 42 -23.15 15.55 2.09
CA TRP A 42 -24.39 16.12 2.58
C TRP A 42 -24.73 15.58 3.96
N GLU A 43 -25.39 16.41 4.76
CA GLU A 43 -26.10 16.03 5.98
C GLU A 43 -27.59 16.37 5.80
N PHE A 44 -28.45 15.37 5.94
CA PHE A 44 -29.90 15.50 5.78
C PHE A 44 -30.61 15.36 7.12
N THR A 45 -31.67 16.12 7.34
CA THR A 45 -32.59 15.90 8.46
C THR A 45 -34.01 16.31 8.10
N LEU A 46 -35.00 15.63 8.68
CA LEU A 46 -36.39 16.04 8.55
C LEU A 46 -36.71 17.17 9.52
N MET A 47 -37.23 18.27 8.99
CA MET A 47 -37.80 19.35 9.77
C MET A 47 -39.23 19.02 10.14
N VAL A 48 -39.55 19.17 11.42
CA VAL A 48 -40.88 18.91 11.98
C VAL A 48 -41.32 20.15 12.74
N GLU A 49 -42.52 20.64 12.45
CA GLU A 49 -43.16 21.75 13.14
C GLU A 49 -44.53 21.29 13.64
N ASN A 50 -44.85 21.51 14.92
CA ASN A 50 -46.09 21.04 15.55
C ASN A 50 -46.39 19.53 15.40
N GLY A 51 -45.35 18.71 15.21
CA GLY A 51 -45.48 17.26 15.00
C GLY A 51 -45.69 16.86 13.53
N GLU A 52 -45.75 17.81 12.61
CA GLU A 52 -45.92 17.56 11.17
C GLU A 52 -44.61 17.79 10.38
N PRO A 53 -44.25 16.91 9.44
CA PRO A 53 -43.10 17.11 8.56
C PRO A 53 -43.31 18.33 7.65
N THR A 54 -42.45 19.34 7.75
CA THR A 54 -42.53 20.55 6.91
C THR A 54 -41.58 20.52 5.72
N GLY A 55 -40.49 19.74 5.81
CA GLY A 55 -39.55 19.58 4.72
C GLY A 55 -38.27 18.88 5.18
N VAL A 56 -37.33 18.73 4.24
CA VAL A 56 -36.01 18.18 4.53
C VAL A 56 -34.99 19.31 4.48
N PHE A 57 -34.24 19.48 5.56
CA PHE A 57 -33.08 20.36 5.59
C PHE A 57 -31.84 19.58 5.17
N CYS A 58 -31.03 20.20 4.31
CA CYS A 58 -29.84 19.58 3.75
C CYS A 58 -28.69 20.57 3.77
N LEU A 59 -27.55 20.20 4.35
CA LEU A 59 -26.30 20.96 4.26
C LEU A 59 -25.31 20.19 3.40
N GLY A 60 -24.87 20.77 2.29
CA GLY A 60 -23.95 20.15 1.34
C GLY A 60 -22.68 20.96 1.15
N TYR A 61 -21.53 20.28 1.06
CA TYR A 61 -20.25 20.89 0.69
C TYR A 61 -19.51 20.02 -0.32
N ASP A 62 -18.76 20.68 -1.21
CA ASP A 62 -17.92 20.01 -2.21
C ASP A 62 -16.70 19.36 -1.53
N ILE A 63 -16.50 18.08 -1.82
CA ILE A 63 -15.37 17.28 -1.34
C ILE A 63 -14.56 16.67 -2.48
N THR A 64 -14.73 17.15 -3.71
CA THR A 64 -14.08 16.60 -4.91
C THR A 64 -12.57 16.60 -4.75
N GLU A 65 -11.97 17.72 -4.35
CA GLU A 65 -10.54 17.82 -4.11
C GLU A 65 -10.07 16.85 -3.01
N PHE A 66 -10.81 16.79 -1.91
CA PHE A 66 -10.51 15.91 -0.79
C PHE A 66 -10.54 14.42 -1.20
N THR A 67 -11.58 14.00 -1.92
CA THR A 67 -11.71 12.61 -2.38
C THR A 67 -10.63 12.26 -3.40
N ASN A 68 -10.29 13.17 -4.31
CA ASN A 68 -9.21 12.98 -5.27
C ASN A 68 -7.85 12.83 -4.56
N ALA A 69 -7.53 13.71 -3.62
CA ALA A 69 -6.30 13.63 -2.83
C ALA A 69 -6.23 12.31 -2.05
N LYS A 70 -7.33 11.91 -1.39
CA LYS A 70 -7.42 10.63 -0.67
C LYS A 70 -7.20 9.43 -1.60
N ASN A 71 -7.84 9.41 -2.76
CA ASN A 71 -7.69 8.33 -3.74
C ASN A 71 -6.28 8.25 -4.32
N GLN A 72 -5.63 9.40 -4.53
CA GLN A 72 -4.23 9.46 -4.93
C GLN A 72 -3.31 8.85 -3.87
N VAL A 73 -3.48 9.22 -2.60
CA VAL A 73 -2.73 8.64 -1.48
C VAL A 73 -2.89 7.13 -1.43
N LEU A 74 -4.13 6.62 -1.48
CA LEU A 74 -4.40 5.17 -1.47
C LEU A 74 -3.74 4.43 -2.65
N THR A 75 -3.74 5.06 -3.82
CA THR A 75 -3.11 4.49 -5.03
C THR A 75 -1.59 4.42 -4.85
N ILE A 76 -0.98 5.49 -4.33
CA ILE A 76 0.45 5.56 -4.05
C ILE A 76 0.84 4.53 -2.99
N GLU A 77 0.09 4.42 -1.89
CA GLU A 77 0.32 3.43 -0.84
C GLU A 77 0.29 1.99 -1.38
N LYS A 78 -0.72 1.66 -2.19
CA LYS A 78 -0.82 0.34 -2.84
C LYS A 78 0.36 0.08 -3.77
N ALA A 79 0.76 1.06 -4.58
CA ALA A 79 1.90 0.94 -5.47
C ALA A 79 3.21 0.75 -4.69
N LEU A 80 3.39 1.48 -3.58
CA LEU A 80 4.56 1.39 -2.71
C LEU A 80 4.64 0.01 -2.04
N LYS A 81 3.51 -0.50 -1.53
CA LYS A 81 3.41 -1.85 -0.96
C LYS A 81 3.82 -2.91 -1.98
N ASN A 82 3.26 -2.85 -3.19
CA ASN A 82 3.60 -3.79 -4.26
C ASN A 82 5.08 -3.71 -4.65
N LYS A 83 5.67 -2.51 -4.73
CA LYS A 83 7.10 -2.34 -5.00
C LYS A 83 7.95 -2.96 -3.89
N LYS A 84 7.58 -2.76 -2.63
CA LYS A 84 8.27 -3.35 -1.47
C LYS A 84 8.23 -4.88 -1.51
N GLU A 85 7.07 -5.47 -1.76
CA GLU A 85 6.92 -6.92 -1.88
C GLU A 85 7.79 -7.50 -3.00
N LYS A 86 7.81 -6.85 -4.17
CA LYS A 86 8.66 -7.27 -5.31
C LYS A 86 10.15 -7.16 -5.01
N LEU A 87 10.61 -6.07 -4.40
CA LEU A 87 12.01 -5.91 -4.00
C LEU A 87 12.44 -6.99 -3.01
N ASN A 88 11.55 -7.35 -2.08
CA ASN A 88 11.80 -8.40 -1.11
C ASN A 88 11.90 -9.78 -1.75
N ALA A 89 11.00 -10.08 -2.70
CA ALA A 89 11.05 -11.32 -3.47
C ALA A 89 12.37 -11.44 -4.24
N ILE A 90 12.75 -10.39 -5.00
CA ILE A 90 13.99 -10.36 -5.78
C ILE A 90 15.21 -10.54 -4.86
N ALA A 91 15.29 -9.80 -3.75
CA ALA A 91 16.40 -9.90 -2.82
C ALA A 91 16.51 -11.30 -2.19
N PHE A 92 15.38 -11.93 -1.87
CA PHE A 92 15.34 -13.27 -1.30
C PHE A 92 15.75 -14.35 -2.30
N GLU A 93 15.24 -14.28 -3.53
CA GLU A 93 15.56 -15.18 -4.64
C GLU A 93 17.04 -15.11 -4.99
N GLN A 94 17.57 -13.90 -5.22
CA GLN A 94 18.99 -13.73 -5.56
C GLN A 94 19.90 -14.21 -4.44
N SER A 95 19.54 -13.95 -3.18
CA SER A 95 20.32 -14.43 -2.06
C SER A 95 20.34 -15.95 -1.99
N HIS A 96 19.20 -16.64 -2.22
CA HIS A 96 19.17 -18.10 -2.22
C HIS A 96 20.01 -18.70 -3.34
N ILE A 97 19.85 -18.18 -4.57
CA ILE A 97 20.53 -18.68 -5.75
C ILE A 97 22.05 -18.49 -5.64
N VAL A 98 22.52 -17.39 -5.05
CA VAL A 98 23.96 -17.11 -4.89
C VAL A 98 24.55 -17.76 -3.64
N ARG A 99 23.79 -17.91 -2.56
CA ARG A 99 24.30 -18.45 -1.30
C ARG A 99 24.66 -19.94 -1.39
N ALA A 100 23.90 -20.73 -2.16
CA ALA A 100 24.19 -22.15 -2.34
C ALA A 100 25.57 -22.40 -3.00
N PRO A 101 25.91 -21.83 -4.18
CA PRO A 101 27.23 -21.99 -4.76
C PRO A 101 28.34 -21.35 -3.91
N LEU A 102 28.07 -20.23 -3.23
CA LEU A 102 29.05 -19.62 -2.32
C LEU A 102 29.38 -20.52 -1.12
N ALA A 103 28.37 -21.15 -0.50
CA ALA A 103 28.58 -22.10 0.59
C ALA A 103 29.41 -23.31 0.13
N ASN A 104 29.18 -23.78 -1.10
CA ASN A 104 29.99 -24.84 -1.70
C ASN A 104 31.46 -24.40 -1.87
N ILE A 105 31.71 -23.19 -2.40
CA ILE A 105 33.06 -22.63 -2.53
C ILE A 105 33.74 -22.55 -1.16
N MET A 106 33.06 -21.99 -0.15
CA MET A 106 33.62 -21.88 1.20
C MET A 106 33.93 -23.25 1.81
N GLY A 107 33.06 -24.24 1.59
CA GLY A 107 33.28 -25.63 2.03
C GLY A 107 34.50 -26.26 1.37
N LEU A 108 34.64 -26.11 0.05
CA LEU A 108 35.80 -26.61 -0.70
C LEU A 108 37.09 -25.95 -0.25
N VAL A 109 37.10 -24.62 -0.07
CA VAL A 109 38.26 -23.89 0.46
C VAL A 109 38.64 -24.40 1.84
N ASN A 110 37.66 -24.65 2.72
CA ASN A 110 37.91 -25.18 4.05
C ASN A 110 38.49 -26.60 4.03
N ILE A 111 38.05 -27.46 3.09
CA ILE A 111 38.63 -28.79 2.88
C ILE A 111 40.08 -28.67 2.40
N MET A 112 40.33 -27.82 1.39
CA MET A 112 41.65 -27.63 0.79
C MET A 112 42.67 -27.04 1.78
N LYS A 113 42.24 -26.20 2.73
CA LYS A 113 43.11 -25.66 3.79
C LYS A 113 43.72 -26.73 4.70
N ASN A 114 43.10 -27.91 4.81
CA ASN A 114 43.61 -29.01 5.62
C ASN A 114 44.56 -29.94 4.82
N MET A 115 44.81 -29.63 3.54
CA MET A 115 45.74 -30.36 2.69
C MET A 115 47.10 -29.67 2.69
N ASP A 116 48.20 -30.45 2.62
CA ASP A 116 49.53 -29.89 2.42
C ASP A 116 49.75 -29.55 0.95
N LEU A 117 49.50 -28.28 0.62
CA LEU A 117 49.44 -27.75 -0.76
C LEU A 117 50.63 -26.83 -1.10
N GLY A 118 51.56 -26.64 -0.15
CA GLY A 118 52.67 -25.71 -0.28
C GLY A 118 52.30 -24.22 -0.08
N PRO A 119 53.30 -23.34 0.14
CA PRO A 119 53.08 -21.97 0.61
C PRO A 119 52.35 -21.06 -0.39
N ASN A 120 52.62 -21.18 -1.69
CA ASN A 120 51.97 -20.35 -2.71
C ASN A 120 50.47 -20.62 -2.82
N LEU A 121 50.07 -21.89 -2.81
CA LEU A 121 48.66 -22.28 -2.93
C LEU A 121 47.89 -21.94 -1.65
N ASN A 122 48.51 -22.05 -0.47
CA ASN A 122 47.94 -21.58 0.80
C ASN A 122 47.65 -20.07 0.80
N SER A 123 48.52 -19.26 0.18
CA SER A 123 48.27 -17.82 0.01
C SER A 123 47.05 -17.57 -0.87
N ILE A 124 46.93 -18.27 -2.01
CA ILE A 124 45.80 -18.13 -2.93
C ILE A 124 44.48 -18.57 -2.25
N LEU A 125 44.51 -19.67 -1.49
CA LEU A 125 43.34 -20.14 -0.73
C LEU A 125 42.90 -19.13 0.33
N SER A 126 43.84 -18.45 0.99
CA SER A 126 43.52 -17.39 1.95
C SER A 126 42.83 -16.20 1.27
N MET A 127 43.30 -15.79 0.08
CA MET A 127 42.66 -14.74 -0.71
C MET A 127 41.26 -15.13 -1.19
N LEU A 128 41.07 -16.38 -1.61
CA LEU A 128 39.78 -16.90 -2.07
C LEU A 128 38.78 -17.00 -0.90
N GLU A 129 39.25 -17.42 0.27
CA GLU A 129 38.45 -17.43 1.50
C GLU A 129 38.00 -16.03 1.88
N GLU A 130 38.92 -15.06 1.88
CA GLU A 130 38.60 -13.67 2.18
C GLU A 130 37.55 -13.13 1.20
N SER A 131 37.75 -13.35 -0.10
CA SER A 131 36.82 -12.93 -1.16
C SER A 131 35.44 -13.57 -0.98
N SER A 132 35.38 -14.86 -0.64
CA SER A 132 34.14 -15.58 -0.39
C SER A 132 33.40 -15.04 0.84
N ASN A 133 34.14 -14.74 1.91
CA ASN A 133 33.60 -14.12 3.12
C ASN A 133 33.09 -12.68 2.88
N GLN A 134 33.79 -11.90 2.06
CA GLN A 134 33.34 -10.57 1.65
C GLN A 134 32.02 -10.66 0.86
N LEU A 135 31.91 -11.61 -0.08
CA LEU A 135 30.68 -11.83 -0.83
C LEU A 135 29.51 -12.26 0.07
N ASP A 136 29.74 -13.16 1.04
CA ASP A 136 28.71 -13.57 2.01
C ASP A 136 28.21 -12.36 2.84
N LYS A 137 29.11 -11.47 3.26
CA LYS A 137 28.74 -10.22 3.95
C LYS A 137 27.87 -9.32 3.07
N VAL A 138 28.21 -9.15 1.79
CA VAL A 138 27.41 -8.36 0.85
C VAL A 138 26.00 -8.95 0.70
N ILE A 139 25.87 -10.26 0.49
CA ILE A 139 24.58 -10.94 0.38
C ILE A 139 23.74 -10.75 1.64
N LYS A 140 24.31 -10.96 2.83
CA LYS A 140 23.63 -10.71 4.11
C LYS A 140 23.19 -9.25 4.24
N GLY A 141 24.00 -8.31 3.76
CA GLY A 141 23.68 -6.89 3.72
C GLY A 141 22.48 -6.58 2.82
N ILE A 142 22.38 -7.20 1.65
CA ILE A 142 21.23 -7.06 0.73
C ILE A 142 19.95 -7.57 1.39
N ILE A 143 19.99 -8.76 2.02
CA ILE A 143 18.83 -9.32 2.75
C ILE A 143 18.38 -8.38 3.86
N LYS A 144 19.33 -7.82 4.63
CA LYS A 144 19.02 -6.90 5.73
C LYS A 144 18.38 -5.59 5.24
N LYS A 145 18.82 -5.06 4.10
CA LYS A 145 18.24 -3.83 3.50
C LYS A 145 16.87 -4.07 2.88
N ALA A 146 16.59 -5.28 2.42
CA ALA A 146 15.28 -5.63 1.86
C ALA A 146 14.24 -5.89 2.96
N ARG A 147 14.62 -6.43 4.12
CA ARG A 147 13.68 -6.63 5.23
C ARG A 147 13.33 -5.31 5.94
N PRO A 148 12.05 -5.11 6.34
CA PRO A 148 11.61 -3.97 7.12
C PRO A 148 12.18 -3.95 8.54
#